data_AF-A0A0C2DLX7-F1
#
_entry.id   AF-A0A0C2DLX7-F1
#
_cell.length_a   1.000
_cell.length_b   1.000
_cell.length_c   1.000
_cell.angle_alpha   90.00
_cell.angle_beta   90.00
_cell.angle_gamma   90.00
#
_symmetry.space_group_name_H-M   'P 1'
#
loop_
_entity.id
_entity.type
_entity.pdbx_description
1 polymer ?
#
loop_
_entity_poly.entity_id
_entity_poly.type
_entity_poly.pdbx_seq_one_letter_code
_entity_poly.pdbx_strand_id
1 'polypeptide(L)'
;MIFNKVELNGTTYDIDGQLRIKEDNVAKIIFEDIMFGNNLKDLHTKQSNIDHLVLKNTDETRYDTKNVKVSHITIDGKFYHATFK
;
A
#
# COMPACT_ATOMS: atom_id res chain seq x y z
N MET A 1 -8.20 6.60 -7.14
CA MET A 1 -7.08 7.47 -7.57
C MET A 1 -5.95 6.59 -8.06
N ILE A 2 -5.15 7.03 -9.02
CA ILE A 2 -3.96 6.30 -9.47
C ILE A 2 -2.72 6.80 -8.73
N PHE A 3 -1.75 5.92 -8.48
CA PHE A 3 -0.42 6.23 -7.97
C PHE A 3 0.62 5.48 -8.82
N ASN A 4 1.84 6.01 -8.90
CA ASN A 4 2.98 5.38 -9.58
C ASN A 4 4.20 5.22 -8.66
N LYS A 5 4.07 5.62 -7.38
CA LYS A 5 5.12 5.52 -6.38
C LYS A 5 4.55 5.31 -4.99
N VAL A 6 5.22 4.46 -4.21
CA VAL A 6 4.90 4.18 -2.81
C VAL A 6 6.13 4.34 -1.95
N GLU A 7 6.01 5.08 -0.86
CA GLU A 7 7.01 5.18 0.19
C GLU A 7 6.49 4.46 1.43
N LEU A 8 7.23 3.45 1.89
CA LEU A 8 6.87 2.59 3.00
C LEU A 8 8.04 2.58 4.00
N ASN A 9 7.84 3.18 5.18
CA ASN A 9 8.88 3.34 6.21
C ASN A 9 10.22 3.88 5.64
N GLY A 10 10.13 4.86 4.73
CA GLY A 10 11.30 5.45 4.06
C GLY A 10 11.86 4.66 2.87
N THR A 11 11.38 3.44 2.60
CA THR A 11 11.72 2.68 1.39
C THR A 11 10.80 3.08 0.25
N THR A 12 11.36 3.41 -0.92
CA THR A 12 10.58 3.84 -2.09
C THR A 12 10.44 2.70 -3.10
N TYR A 13 9.24 2.56 -3.66
CA TYR A 13 8.89 1.61 -4.71
C TYR A 13 8.27 2.38 -5.88
N ASP A 14 8.81 2.22 -7.08
CA ASP A 14 8.21 2.73 -8.32
C ASP A 14 7.23 1.68 -8.84
N ILE A 15 5.95 1.83 -8.47
CA ILE A 15 4.88 0.87 -8.76
C ILE A 15 3.59 1.57 -9.16
N ASP A 16 3.02 1.12 -10.27
CA ASP A 16 1.71 1.59 -10.72
C ASP A 16 0.59 0.88 -9.98
N GLY A 17 -0.42 1.64 -9.56
CA GLY A 17 -1.57 1.08 -8.89
C GLY A 17 -2.74 2.03 -8.70
N GLN A 18 -3.79 1.48 -8.10
CA GLN A 18 -5.02 2.19 -7.78
C GLN A 18 -5.21 2.25 -6.27
N LEU A 19 -5.41 3.45 -5.75
CA LEU A 19 -5.85 3.74 -4.39
C LEU A 19 -7.37 3.91 -4.35
N ARG A 20 -8.01 3.24 -3.37
CA ARG A 20 -9.40 3.44 -2.95
C ARG A 20 -9.46 3.71 -1.46
N ILE A 21 -9.93 4.88 -1.07
CA ILE A 21 -10.18 5.23 0.34
C ILE A 21 -11.63 4.81 0.65
N LYS A 22 -11.81 4.04 1.72
CA LYS A 22 -13.12 3.65 2.25
C LYS A 22 -13.45 4.51 3.48
N GLU A 23 -14.68 4.38 3.96
CA GLU A 23 -15.09 4.92 5.26
C GLU A 23 -14.18 4.41 6.39
N ASP A 24 -14.07 5.16 7.49
CA ASP A 24 -13.22 4.86 8.66
C ASP A 24 -11.70 4.85 8.41
N ASN A 25 -11.19 5.71 7.51
CA ASN A 25 -9.75 5.83 7.20
C ASN A 25 -9.09 4.53 6.68
N VAL A 26 -9.89 3.60 6.16
CA VAL A 26 -9.38 2.35 5.58
C VAL A 26 -8.95 2.61 4.14
N ALA A 27 -7.66 2.43 3.85
CA ALA A 27 -7.12 2.56 2.50
C ALA A 27 -6.94 1.18 1.86
N LYS A 28 -7.43 1.00 0.63
CA LYS A 28 -7.15 -0.18 -0.18
C LYS A 28 -6.31 0.23 -1.39
N ILE A 29 -5.24 -0.51 -1.66
CA ILE A 29 -4.45 -0.38 -2.89
C ILE A 29 -4.53 -1.65 -3.73
N ILE A 30 -4.47 -1.47 -5.05
CA ILE A 30 -4.43 -2.52 -6.05
C ILE A 30 -3.23 -2.26 -6.96
N PHE A 31 -2.32 -3.22 -7.12
CA PHE A 31 -1.06 -3.04 -7.87
C PHE A 31 -0.54 -4.37 -8.42
N GLU A 32 0.39 -4.30 -9.37
CA GLU A 32 1.04 -5.46 -9.99
C GLU A 32 2.56 -5.44 -9.71
N ASP A 33 2.97 -5.67 -8.46
CA ASP A 33 4.39 -5.78 -8.10
C ASP A 33 4.63 -6.91 -7.09
N ILE A 34 5.46 -7.89 -7.49
CA ILE A 34 5.69 -9.10 -6.70
C ILE A 34 6.52 -8.80 -5.45
N MET A 35 7.53 -7.93 -5.56
CA MET A 35 8.46 -7.65 -4.45
C MET A 35 7.78 -6.86 -3.35
N PHE A 36 7.09 -5.78 -3.70
CA PHE A 36 6.25 -5.00 -2.80
C PHE A 36 5.12 -5.85 -2.23
N GLY A 37 4.47 -6.68 -3.07
CA GLY A 37 3.45 -7.62 -2.63
C GLY A 37 3.94 -8.61 -1.57
N ASN A 38 5.15 -9.15 -1.74
CA ASN A 38 5.77 -10.05 -0.76
C ASN A 38 6.17 -9.32 0.53
N ASN A 39 6.64 -8.07 0.44
CA ASN A 39 6.91 -7.24 1.62
C ASN A 39 5.63 -7.01 2.43
N LEU A 40 4.52 -6.61 1.78
CA LEU A 40 3.24 -6.42 2.46
C LEU A 40 2.70 -7.72 3.09
N LYS A 41 2.93 -8.88 2.47
CA LYS A 41 2.58 -10.18 3.06
C LYS A 41 3.38 -10.45 4.33
N ASP A 42 4.68 -10.20 4.33
CA ASP A 42 5.53 -10.38 5.51
C ASP A 42 5.09 -9.46 6.66
N LEU A 43 4.81 -8.19 6.35
CA LEU A 43 4.27 -7.23 7.33
C LEU A 43 2.91 -7.66 7.89
N HIS A 44 2.02 -8.19 7.05
CA HIS A 44 0.73 -8.73 7.47
C HIS A 44 0.90 -9.94 8.40
N THR A 45 1.74 -10.91 8.02
CA THR A 45 2.00 -12.12 8.81
C THR A 45 2.64 -11.80 10.16
N LYS A 46 3.57 -10.84 10.20
CA LYS A 46 4.22 -10.38 11.43
C LYS A 46 3.37 -9.39 12.24
N GLN A 47 2.19 -9.00 11.75
CA GLN A 47 1.34 -7.95 12.33
C GLN A 47 2.10 -6.65 12.65
N SER A 48 3.12 -6.37 11.83
CA SER A 48 4.04 -5.26 12.03
C SER A 48 3.36 -3.93 11.74
N ASN A 49 3.78 -2.91 12.48
CA ASN A 49 3.33 -1.56 12.24
C ASN A 49 4.08 -0.95 11.05
N ILE A 50 3.37 -0.17 10.25
CA ILE A 50 3.94 0.71 9.25
C ILE A 50 3.90 2.11 9.85
N ASP A 51 5.08 2.64 10.17
CA ASP A 51 5.24 3.95 10.77
C ASP A 51 4.79 5.05 9.80
N HIS A 52 5.07 4.87 8.51
CA HIS A 52 4.70 5.84 7.47
C HIS A 52 4.42 5.17 6.12
N LEU A 53 3.26 5.47 5.55
CA LEU A 53 2.84 5.06 4.21
C LEU A 53 2.45 6.29 3.39
N VAL A 54 3.13 6.52 2.28
CA VAL A 54 2.83 7.59 1.32
C VAL A 54 2.62 7.00 -0.06
N LEU A 55 1.55 7.41 -0.74
CA LEU A 55 1.28 7.08 -2.14
C LEU A 55 1.36 8.36 -2.96
N LYS A 56 2.16 8.34 -4.02
CA LYS A 56 2.40 9.49 -4.90
C LYS A 56 2.02 9.17 -6.33
N ASN A 57 1.59 10.20 -7.05
CA ASN A 57 1.45 10.17 -8.49
C ASN A 57 2.36 11.25 -9.09
N THR A 58 3.48 10.82 -9.65
CA THR A 58 4.58 11.67 -10.10
C THR A 58 5.09 12.49 -8.91
N ASP A 59 4.75 13.78 -8.83
CA ASP A 59 5.18 14.68 -7.76
C ASP A 59 4.07 14.98 -6.74
N GLU A 60 2.85 14.49 -6.97
CA GLU A 60 1.69 14.78 -6.12
C GLU A 60 1.45 13.67 -5.08
N THR A 61 1.48 14.03 -3.80
CA THR A 61 1.05 13.14 -2.71
C THR A 61 -0.46 12.91 -2.77
N ARG A 62 -0.86 11.66 -3.02
CA ARG A 62 -2.27 11.24 -3.08
C ARG A 62 -2.79 10.73 -1.75
N TYR A 63 -1.89 10.20 -0.93
CA TYR A 63 -2.21 9.63 0.37
C TYR A 63 -0.98 9.66 1.26
N ASP A 64 -1.16 10.06 2.51
CA ASP A 64 -0.13 10.12 3.52
C ASP A 64 -0.77 9.71 4.85
N THR A 65 -0.27 8.63 5.44
CA THR A 65 -0.77 8.14 6.73
C THR A 65 0.34 7.56 7.57
N LYS A 66 0.16 7.59 8.88
CA LYS A 66 1.13 7.14 9.88
C LYS A 66 0.50 6.10 10.79
N ASN A 67 1.31 5.18 11.28
CA ASN A 67 0.90 4.14 12.21
C ASN A 67 -0.28 3.28 11.71
N VAL A 68 -0.14 2.73 10.51
CA VAL A 68 -1.13 1.82 9.91
C VAL A 68 -0.58 0.41 9.84
N LYS A 69 -1.45 -0.57 9.65
CA LYS A 69 -1.08 -1.97 9.44
C LYS A 69 -1.70 -2.52 8.18
N VAL A 70 -1.04 -3.50 7.56
CA VAL A 70 -1.67 -4.32 6.53
C VAL A 70 -2.69 -5.22 7.22
N SER A 71 -3.96 -4.83 7.16
CA SER A 71 -5.08 -5.57 7.77
C SER A 71 -5.51 -6.77 6.93
N HIS A 72 -5.35 -6.68 5.61
CA HIS A 72 -5.71 -7.76 4.69
C HIS A 72 -4.87 -7.66 3.41
N ILE A 73 -4.45 -8.80 2.86
CA ILE A 73 -3.81 -8.89 1.55
C ILE A 73 -4.24 -10.14 0.81
N THR A 74 -4.74 -9.99 -0.41
CA THR A 74 -5.11 -11.09 -1.31
C THR A 74 -4.52 -10.90 -2.70
N ILE A 75 -4.49 -11.96 -3.51
CA ILE A 75 -4.07 -11.91 -4.91
C ILE A 75 -5.26 -12.31 -5.77
N ASP A 76 -5.56 -11.51 -6.79
CA ASP A 76 -6.59 -11.76 -7.80
C ASP A 76 -5.94 -11.69 -9.19
N GLY A 77 -5.68 -12.86 -9.79
CA GLY A 77 -4.87 -12.97 -11.00
C GLY A 77 -3.44 -12.45 -10.79
N LYS A 78 -3.11 -11.33 -11.43
CA LYS A 78 -1.81 -10.64 -11.31
C LYS A 78 -1.83 -9.49 -10.30
N PHE A 79 -3.01 -9.12 -9.80
CA PHE A 79 -3.18 -7.95 -8.96
C PHE A 79 -3.14 -8.32 -7.48
N TYR A 80 -2.33 -7.58 -6.73
CA TYR A 80 -2.30 -7.61 -5.27
C TYR A 80 -3.33 -6.62 -4.74
N HIS A 81 -4.15 -7.07 -3.79
CA HIS A 81 -5.18 -6.27 -3.14
C HIS A 81 -4.81 -6.13 -1.66
N ALA A 82 -4.20 -5.00 -1.27
CA ALA A 82 -3.80 -4.74 0.11
C ALA A 82 -4.70 -3.69 0.77
N THR A 83 -5.09 -3.93 2.02
CA THR A 83 -5.93 -3.05 2.83
C THR A 83 -5.17 -2.61 4.07
N PHE A 84 -5.15 -1.31 4.34
CA PHE A 84 -4.49 -0.67 5.47
C PHE A 84 -5.53 -0.12 6.44
N LYS A 85 -5.29 -0.31 7.74
CA LYS A 85 -6.11 0.21 8.84
C LYS A 85 -5.20 0.63 9.99
#